data_AF-A0A0Q6GC11-F1
#
_entry.id   AF-A0A0Q6GC11-F1
#
_cell.length_a   1.000
_cell.length_b   1.000
_cell.length_c   1.000
_cell.angle_alpha   90.00
_cell.angle_beta   90.00
_cell.angle_gamma   90.00
#
_symmetry.space_group_name_H-M   'P 1'
#
loop_
_entity.id
_entity.type
_entity.pdbx_description
1 polymer ?
#
loop_
_entity_poly.entity_id
_entity_poly.type
_entity_poly.pdbx_seq_one_letter_code
_entity_poly.pdbx_strand_id
1 'polypeptide(L)'
;MSAVIPAPPEAVYDYLADVDNLTAWAAGLASGFTRDGDDLLAESPMGTVRVRFVPRNALGVLDHDVTLPDGTVVNNPLRVLAHPDGAEVVFTVRQLGMTDEEFERDCTAVAADLASVTALLG
;
A
#
# COMPACT_ATOMS: atom_id res chain seq x y z
N MET A 1 -0.49 10.77 -3.77
CA MET A 1 0.91 11.07 -3.42
C MET A 1 1.82 10.17 -4.25
N SER A 2 3.06 10.58 -4.50
CA SER A 2 4.03 9.73 -5.19
C SER A 2 5.45 9.93 -4.70
N ALA A 3 6.29 8.95 -4.97
CA ALA A 3 7.74 8.99 -4.74
C ALA A 3 8.46 8.34 -5.92
N VAL A 4 9.61 8.92 -6.31
CA VAL A 4 10.50 8.35 -7.32
C VAL A 4 11.61 7.57 -6.61
N ILE A 5 11.78 6.32 -7.02
CA ILE A 5 12.76 5.39 -6.47
C ILE A 5 13.81 5.11 -7.55
N PRO A 6 15.12 5.27 -7.27
CA PRO A 6 16.19 5.07 -8.24
C PRO A 6 16.51 3.58 -8.49
N ALA A 7 15.49 2.81 -8.83
CA ALA A 7 15.57 1.38 -9.13
C ALA A 7 14.68 1.01 -10.34
N PRO A 8 14.94 -0.13 -11.02
CA PRO A 8 14.11 -0.58 -12.14
C PRO A 8 12.63 -0.78 -11.74
N PRO A 9 11.65 -0.35 -12.57
CA PRO A 9 10.23 -0.51 -12.26
C PRO A 9 9.80 -1.95 -11.94
N GLU A 10 10.35 -2.94 -12.64
CA GLU A 10 10.06 -4.34 -12.36
C GLU A 10 10.56 -4.78 -10.98
N ALA A 11 11.72 -4.32 -10.54
CA ALA A 11 12.28 -4.65 -9.23
C ALA A 11 11.46 -4.01 -8.09
N VAL A 12 11.03 -2.76 -8.29
CA VAL A 12 10.15 -2.05 -7.34
C VAL A 12 8.80 -2.72 -7.27
N TYR A 13 8.18 -3.04 -8.42
CA TYR A 13 6.92 -3.77 -8.46
C TYR A 13 7.05 -5.12 -7.76
N ASP A 14 8.11 -5.87 -8.06
CA ASP A 14 8.27 -7.21 -7.53
C ASP A 14 8.41 -7.22 -6.02
N TYR A 15 9.15 -6.25 -5.47
CA TYR A 15 9.32 -6.06 -4.04
C TYR A 15 8.01 -5.68 -3.35
N LEU A 16 7.28 -4.70 -3.89
CA LEU A 16 6.03 -4.20 -3.31
C LEU A 16 4.88 -5.21 -3.37
N ALA A 17 4.85 -6.04 -4.43
CA ALA A 17 3.81 -7.05 -4.62
C ALA A 17 4.09 -8.37 -3.87
N ASP A 18 5.26 -8.50 -3.24
CA ASP A 18 5.58 -9.65 -2.40
C ASP A 18 5.01 -9.44 -0.99
N VAL A 19 4.09 -10.32 -0.62
CA VAL A 19 3.41 -10.31 0.69
C VAL A 19 4.42 -10.38 1.83
N ASP A 20 5.55 -11.06 1.65
CA ASP A 20 6.57 -11.21 2.69
C ASP A 20 7.37 -9.93 2.94
N ASN A 21 7.30 -8.95 2.03
CA ASN A 21 7.92 -7.63 2.22
C ASN A 21 6.96 -6.60 2.84
N LEU A 22 5.65 -6.87 2.91
CA LEU A 22 4.65 -5.88 3.32
C LEU A 22 4.92 -5.30 4.71
N THR A 23 5.33 -6.12 5.68
CA THR A 23 5.61 -5.65 7.04
C THR A 23 6.82 -4.72 7.12
N ALA A 24 7.68 -4.71 6.09
CA ALA A 24 8.87 -3.85 6.06
C ALA A 24 8.57 -2.40 5.64
N TRP A 25 7.43 -2.16 4.96
CA TRP A 25 7.14 -0.83 4.41
C TRP A 25 5.71 -0.32 4.62
N ALA A 26 4.72 -1.20 4.81
CA ALA A 26 3.33 -0.80 5.03
C ALA A 26 3.03 -0.70 6.52
N ALA A 27 2.96 0.51 7.07
CA ALA A 27 2.76 0.73 8.50
C ALA A 27 1.47 0.08 9.03
N GLY A 28 0.41 0.05 8.22
CA GLY A 28 -0.86 -0.61 8.56
C GLY A 28 -0.76 -2.12 8.76
N LEU A 29 0.34 -2.76 8.34
CA LEU A 29 0.61 -4.18 8.46
C LEU A 29 1.85 -4.49 9.33
N ALA A 30 2.48 -3.47 9.93
CA ALA A 30 3.75 -3.62 10.65
C ALA A 30 3.67 -4.54 11.89
N SER A 31 2.49 -4.67 12.49
CA SER A 31 2.22 -5.62 13.59
C SER A 31 2.09 -7.08 13.13
N GLY A 32 2.16 -7.32 11.82
CA GLY A 32 1.97 -8.62 11.19
C GLY A 32 0.54 -8.85 10.71
N PHE A 33 0.37 -9.93 9.97
CA PHE A 33 -0.93 -10.37 9.43
C PHE A 33 -0.97 -11.90 9.36
N THR A 34 -2.16 -12.44 9.23
CA THR A 34 -2.37 -13.86 8.89
C THR A 34 -2.90 -13.97 7.46
N ARG A 35 -2.49 -15.02 6.75
CA ARG A 35 -3.00 -15.30 5.41
C ARG A 35 -4.30 -16.11 5.51
N ASP A 36 -5.35 -15.66 4.85
CA ASP A 36 -6.66 -16.31 4.74
C ASP A 36 -7.04 -16.45 3.26
N GLY A 37 -6.57 -17.53 2.63
CA GLY A 37 -6.65 -17.67 1.17
C GLY A 37 -5.82 -16.60 0.46
N ASP A 38 -6.48 -15.80 -0.39
CA ASP A 38 -5.88 -14.66 -1.10
C ASP A 38 -5.89 -13.37 -0.27
N ASP A 39 -6.44 -13.41 0.95
CA ASP A 39 -6.57 -12.25 1.81
C ASP A 39 -5.52 -12.23 2.91
N LEU A 40 -5.23 -11.02 3.39
CA LEU A 40 -4.45 -10.78 4.59
C LEU A 40 -5.38 -10.25 5.68
N LEU A 41 -5.35 -10.87 6.85
CA LEU A 41 -6.06 -10.40 8.03
C LEU A 41 -5.07 -9.71 8.97
N ALA A 42 -5.31 -8.43 9.24
CA ALA A 42 -4.46 -7.61 10.09
C ALA A 42 -5.24 -7.02 11.26
N GLU A 43 -4.62 -6.98 12.43
CA GLU A 43 -5.21 -6.37 13.62
C GLU A 43 -4.98 -4.86 13.60
N SER A 44 -6.07 -4.11 13.79
CA SER A 44 -6.04 -2.65 13.85
C SER A 44 -6.81 -2.14 15.07
N PRO A 45 -6.62 -0.87 15.48
CA PRO A 45 -7.44 -0.26 16.53
C PRO A 45 -8.96 -0.29 16.25
N MET A 46 -9.36 -0.44 14.99
CA MET A 46 -10.75 -0.54 14.56
C MET A 46 -11.30 -1.97 14.61
N GLY A 47 -10.46 -2.97 14.89
CA GLY A 47 -10.74 -4.41 14.79
C GLY A 47 -9.94 -5.08 13.66
N THR A 48 -10.19 -6.37 13.42
CA THR A 48 -9.54 -7.12 12.34
C THR A 48 -10.01 -6.60 10.98
N VAL A 49 -9.07 -6.10 10.17
CA VAL A 49 -9.32 -5.69 8.78
C VAL A 49 -8.87 -6.77 7.81
N ARG A 50 -9.53 -6.84 6.65
CA ARG A 50 -9.19 -7.78 5.57
C ARG A 50 -8.64 -7.01 4.38
N VAL A 51 -7.44 -7.33 3.95
CA VAL A 51 -6.78 -6.70 2.80
C VAL A 51 -6.72 -7.70 1.65
N ARG A 52 -7.17 -7.28 0.46
CA ARG A 52 -7.07 -8.04 -0.78
C ARG A 52 -6.39 -7.22 -1.85
N PHE A 53 -5.23 -7.69 -2.31
CA PHE A 53 -4.54 -7.10 -3.46
C PHE A 53 -5.10 -7.65 -4.77
N VAL A 54 -5.01 -6.85 -5.84
CA VAL A 54 -5.17 -7.39 -7.19
C VAL A 54 -4.10 -8.46 -7.48
N PRO A 55 -4.39 -9.46 -8.34
CA PRO A 55 -3.39 -10.44 -8.74
C PRO A 55 -2.16 -9.79 -9.39
N ARG A 56 -1.01 -10.46 -9.28
CA ARG A 56 0.22 -10.03 -9.96
C ARG A 56 -0.03 -9.83 -11.45
N ASN A 57 0.50 -8.74 -12.00
CA ASN A 57 0.24 -8.30 -13.36
C ASN A 57 1.44 -7.51 -13.91
N ALA A 58 1.54 -7.45 -15.24
CA ALA A 58 2.60 -6.71 -15.92
C ALA A 58 2.29 -5.21 -16.10
N LEU A 59 1.21 -4.71 -15.51
CA LEU A 59 0.74 -3.33 -15.67
C LEU A 59 1.22 -2.40 -14.53
N GLY A 60 1.97 -2.94 -13.56
CA GLY A 60 2.43 -2.17 -12.40
C GLY A 60 1.32 -1.85 -11.39
N VAL A 61 0.19 -2.56 -11.41
CA VAL A 61 -0.96 -2.28 -10.55
C VAL A 61 -0.88 -3.11 -9.27
N LEU A 62 -0.95 -2.44 -8.12
CA LEU A 62 -1.02 -3.01 -6.76
C LEU A 62 -2.24 -2.47 -5.98
N ASP A 63 -3.28 -2.08 -6.71
CA ASP A 63 -4.55 -1.66 -6.10
C ASP A 63 -5.01 -2.74 -5.10
N HIS A 64 -5.50 -2.31 -3.95
CA HIS A 64 -5.97 -3.23 -2.93
C HIS A 64 -7.21 -2.69 -2.21
N ASP A 65 -8.06 -3.60 -1.81
CA ASP A 65 -9.25 -3.31 -1.03
C ASP A 65 -8.98 -3.63 0.43
N VAL A 66 -9.34 -2.71 1.32
CA VAL A 66 -9.37 -2.89 2.77
C VAL A 66 -10.83 -2.96 3.20
N THR A 67 -11.25 -4.12 3.68
CA THR A 67 -12.59 -4.33 4.25
C THR A 67 -12.52 -4.13 5.76
N LEU A 68 -13.29 -3.17 6.27
CA LEU A 68 -13.45 -2.86 7.68
C LEU A 68 -14.40 -3.86 8.38
N PRO A 69 -14.39 -3.96 9.72
CA PRO A 69 -15.27 -4.88 10.44
C PRO A 69 -16.78 -4.68 10.21
N ASP A 70 -17.19 -3.47 9.83
CA ASP A 70 -18.58 -3.15 9.50
C ASP A 70 -18.98 -3.54 8.06
N GLY A 71 -18.02 -4.09 7.27
CA GLY A 71 -18.21 -4.49 5.88
C GLY A 71 -17.93 -3.37 4.87
N THR A 72 -17.58 -2.16 5.32
CA THR A 72 -17.17 -1.06 4.43
C THR A 72 -15.90 -1.46 3.69
N VAL A 73 -15.88 -1.26 2.37
CA VAL A 73 -14.71 -1.53 1.53
C VAL A 73 -14.09 -0.22 1.08
N VAL A 74 -12.82 -0.02 1.44
CA VAL A 74 -12.01 1.10 1.00
C VAL A 74 -11.04 0.62 -0.07
N ASN A 75 -11.19 1.16 -1.28
CA ASN A 75 -10.27 0.88 -2.38
C ASN A 75 -9.08 1.83 -2.35
N ASN A 76 -7.87 1.27 -2.34
CA ASN A 76 -6.59 1.97 -2.30
C ASN A 76 -5.81 1.73 -3.59
N PRO A 77 -5.90 2.65 -4.58
CA PRO A 77 -5.10 2.53 -5.79
C PRO A 77 -3.61 2.78 -5.51
N LEU A 78 -2.79 1.83 -5.93
CA LEU A 78 -1.33 1.87 -5.80
C LEU A 78 -0.70 1.36 -7.08
N ARG A 79 0.21 2.13 -7.67
CA ARG A 79 0.84 1.78 -8.96
C ARG A 79 2.31 2.07 -8.99
N VAL A 80 3.06 1.25 -9.72
CA VAL A 80 4.45 1.47 -10.10
C VAL A 80 4.47 1.84 -11.57
N LEU A 81 5.02 3.01 -11.89
CA LEU A 81 5.14 3.56 -13.23
C LEU A 81 6.62 3.68 -13.62
N ALA A 82 6.91 3.57 -14.91
CA ALA A 82 8.24 3.89 -15.42
C ALA A 82 8.52 5.40 -15.27
N HIS A 83 9.69 5.74 -14.75
CA HIS A 83 10.15 7.12 -14.58
C HIS A 83 11.57 7.26 -15.17
N PRO A 84 11.96 8.41 -15.76
CA PRO A 84 13.32 8.58 -16.31
C PRO A 84 14.44 8.28 -15.31
N ASP A 85 14.19 8.53 -14.02
CA ASP A 85 15.14 8.30 -12.93
C ASP A 85 14.92 6.96 -12.18
N GLY A 86 14.09 6.05 -12.70
CA GLY A 86 13.80 4.75 -12.08
C GLY A 86 12.31 4.40 -12.14
N ALA A 87 11.67 4.28 -10.98
CA ALA A 87 10.26 3.96 -10.85
C ALA A 87 9.52 5.05 -10.06
N GLU A 88 8.33 5.44 -10.51
CA GLU A 88 7.43 6.29 -9.71
C GLU A 88 6.35 5.43 -9.07
N VAL A 89 6.29 5.42 -7.74
CA VAL A 89 5.23 4.76 -6.98
C VAL A 89 4.16 5.78 -6.65
N VAL A 90 2.94 5.56 -7.13
CA VAL A 90 1.79 6.47 -6.95
C VAL A 90 0.75 5.79 -6.07
N PHE A 91 0.46 6.40 -4.92
CA PHE A 91 -0.62 6.00 -4.02
C PHE A 91 -1.74 7.05 -4.05
N THR A 92 -2.98 6.63 -4.31
CA THR A 92 -4.13 7.55 -4.35
C THR A 92 -4.90 7.52 -3.03
N VAL A 93 -4.78 8.59 -2.24
CA VAL A 93 -5.58 8.81 -1.03
C VAL A 93 -6.82 9.62 -1.38
N ARG A 94 -8.00 9.23 -0.87
CA ARG A 94 -9.28 9.92 -1.13
C ARG A 94 -9.99 10.22 0.17
N GLN A 95 -10.46 11.45 0.31
CA GLN A 95 -11.26 11.89 1.46
C GLN A 95 -12.72 11.39 1.36
N LEU A 96 -12.94 10.10 1.58
CA LEU A 96 -14.26 9.46 1.44
C LEU A 96 -15.04 9.49 2.76
N GLY A 97 -15.65 10.63 3.08
CA GLY A 97 -16.39 10.81 4.35
C GLY A 97 -15.51 11.02 5.57
N MET A 98 -14.19 11.02 5.39
CA MET A 98 -13.19 11.42 6.39
C MET A 98 -13.27 12.93 6.66
N THR A 99 -13.07 13.31 7.91
CA THR A 99 -12.74 14.69 8.28
C THR A 99 -11.39 15.11 7.70
N ASP A 100 -11.12 16.42 7.63
CA ASP A 100 -9.83 16.93 7.15
C ASP A 100 -8.66 16.39 7.99
N GLU A 101 -8.84 16.28 9.31
CA GLU A 101 -7.83 15.74 10.22
C GLU A 101 -7.55 14.25 9.97
N GLU A 102 -8.58 13.45 9.67
CA GLU A 102 -8.42 12.04 9.31
C GLU A 102 -7.71 11.89 7.97
N PHE A 103 -8.08 12.70 6.98
CA PHE A 103 -7.44 12.69 5.66
C PHE A 103 -5.97 13.10 5.74
N GLU A 104 -5.63 14.11 6.54
CA GLU A 104 -4.24 14.54 6.75
C GLU A 104 -3.41 13.46 7.46
N ARG A 105 -3.99 12.76 8.45
CA ARG A 105 -3.33 11.62 9.10
C ARG A 105 -3.08 10.48 8.11
N ASP A 106 -4.03 10.18 7.23
CA ASP A 106 -3.88 9.13 6.22
C ASP A 106 -2.81 9.51 5.18
N CYS A 107 -2.81 10.76 4.71
CA CYS A 107 -1.73 11.29 3.87
C CYS A 107 -0.36 11.20 4.58
N THR A 108 -0.28 11.51 5.88
CA THR A 108 0.99 11.39 6.63
C THR A 108 1.46 9.94 6.70
N ALA A 109 0.55 9.00 6.95
CA ALA A 109 0.88 7.57 7.02
C ALA A 109 1.37 7.05 5.67
N VAL A 110 0.65 7.32 4.59
CA VAL A 110 1.06 6.88 3.24
C VAL A 110 2.38 7.54 2.81
N ALA A 111 2.67 8.78 3.24
CA ALA A 111 3.94 9.43 2.95
C ALA A 111 5.11 8.73 3.65
N ALA A 112 4.90 8.27 4.89
CA ALA A 112 5.89 7.49 5.63
C ALA A 112 6.12 6.11 5.00
N ASP A 113 5.06 5.46 4.49
CA ASP A 113 5.18 4.20 3.76
C ASP A 113 6.04 4.37 2.50
N LEU A 114 5.74 5.39 1.67
CA LEU A 114 6.52 5.69 0.45
C LEU A 114 7.99 6.03 0.76
N ALA A 115 8.25 6.76 1.84
CA ALA A 115 9.61 7.04 2.29
C ALA A 115 10.34 5.75 2.73
N SER A 116 9.64 4.84 3.40
CA SER A 116 10.19 3.54 3.81
C SER A 116 10.58 2.69 2.59
N VAL A 117 9.69 2.61 1.59
CA VAL A 117 9.99 1.94 0.31
C VAL A 117 11.21 2.56 -0.37
N THR A 118 11.28 3.89 -0.42
CA THR A 118 12.41 4.61 -1.02
C THR A 118 13.72 4.28 -0.31
N ALA A 119 13.73 4.18 1.02
CA ALA A 119 14.93 3.83 1.78
C ALA A 119 15.36 2.35 1.62
N LEU A 120 14.41 1.45 1.33
CA LEU A 120 14.68 0.03 1.14
C LEU A 120 15.23 -0.30 -0.26
N LEU A 121 14.84 0.48 -1.27
CA LEU A 121 15.10 0.18 -2.68
C LEU A 121 15.93 1.24 -3.41
N GLY A 122 16.19 2.39 -2.77
CA GLY A 122 16.93 3.52 -3.34
C GLY A 122 18.40 3.60 -2.93
#